data_AF-A0A6A0D1C7-F1
#
_entry.id   AF-A0A6A0D1C7-F1
#
_cell.length_a   1.000
_cell.length_b   1.000
_cell.length_c   1.000
_cell.angle_alpha   90.00
_cell.angle_beta   90.00
_cell.angle_gamma   90.00
#
_symmetry.space_group_name_H-M   'P 1'
#
loop_
_entity.id
_entity.type
_entity.pdbx_description
1 polymer ?
#
loop_
_entity_poly.entity_id
_entity_poly.type
_entity_poly.pdbx_seq_one_letter_code
_entity_poly.pdbx_strand_id
1 'polypeptide(L)'
;MNITRGNTSYADNFEFYILNATQRQQLQDGELDIATLTPVYTGTKANDTFKHNITEEGTYYLYVRTTDKKHDNMGSEPSFEVSKASVTATPSLLVKNVDKNVTLDFTVSWNGNPVNGTLYAHGLQEVASYHTYVNATVTITIVNGTGNLTNVSAIAIGNITFEFQPEAEHSKKVEADGVVQVTTPTVSIIEPAEKVAFLAEENLITIQVKHPLTGNGIQGLKVEITTPTSSDKHEIGETDANGKLLFGIVPLLTGKIHIYVEGEHAGEIDIWVGLKVVASSEVEKKQEFTIRITTRGGKAVSGATVKVDGTTLGTTDENGEIKYKPEEEGTVTITAEKTGYYAGSMKITVKAGAEEGVPGFEFVGIAIAITLVALILRRRR
;
A
#
# COMPACT_ATOMS: atom_id res chain seq x y z
N MET A 1 -4.52 -10.89 53.07
CA MET A 1 -4.79 -9.51 53.55
C MET A 1 -4.92 -9.57 55.07
N ASN A 2 -4.43 -8.58 55.83
CA ASN A 2 -4.45 -8.60 57.30
C ASN A 2 -5.52 -7.62 57.83
N ILE A 3 -6.61 -8.14 58.38
CA ILE A 3 -7.67 -7.33 59.01
C ILE A 3 -7.42 -7.29 60.52
N THR A 4 -7.04 -6.15 61.08
CA THR A 4 -6.73 -6.03 62.51
C THR A 4 -7.44 -4.85 63.15
N ARG A 5 -7.93 -5.04 64.38
CA ARG A 5 -8.41 -3.94 65.24
C ARG A 5 -7.53 -3.90 66.49
N GLY A 6 -6.80 -2.80 66.67
CA GLY A 6 -5.90 -2.63 67.83
C GLY A 6 -4.82 -3.72 67.93
N ASN A 7 -4.21 -4.12 66.82
CA ASN A 7 -3.20 -5.20 66.72
C ASN A 7 -3.68 -6.61 67.12
N THR A 8 -4.99 -6.82 67.23
CA THR A 8 -5.59 -8.15 67.41
C THR A 8 -6.40 -8.57 66.18
N SER A 9 -6.33 -9.86 65.81
CA SER A 9 -7.16 -10.42 64.75
C SER A 9 -8.63 -10.31 65.12
N TYR A 10 -9.44 -9.82 64.18
CA TYR A 10 -10.89 -9.81 64.31
C TYR A 10 -11.43 -11.25 64.35
N ALA A 11 -12.45 -11.51 65.17
CA ALA A 11 -13.08 -12.82 65.34
C ALA A 11 -14.50 -12.87 64.74
N ASP A 12 -14.65 -12.41 63.50
CA ASP A 12 -15.94 -12.40 62.78
C ASP A 12 -15.85 -13.08 61.41
N ASN A 13 -17.03 -13.34 60.84
CA ASN A 13 -17.19 -13.73 59.44
C ASN A 13 -17.03 -12.49 58.55
N PHE A 14 -16.16 -12.61 57.57
CA PHE A 14 -15.85 -11.57 56.59
C PHE A 14 -16.46 -11.91 55.23
N GLU A 15 -16.94 -10.88 54.56
CA GLU A 15 -17.37 -10.90 53.17
C GLU A 15 -16.40 -10.06 52.34
N PHE A 16 -15.80 -10.69 51.34
CA PHE A 16 -14.85 -10.07 50.44
C PHE A 16 -15.52 -9.80 49.11
N TYR A 17 -15.39 -8.57 48.62
CA TYR A 17 -15.92 -8.12 47.35
C TYR A 17 -14.78 -7.58 46.50
N ILE A 18 -14.88 -7.81 45.20
CA ILE A 18 -14.01 -7.18 44.22
C ILE A 18 -14.89 -6.25 43.41
N LEU A 19 -14.58 -4.96 43.49
CA LEU A 19 -15.34 -3.90 42.83
C LEU A 19 -14.54 -3.37 41.65
N ASN A 20 -15.17 -3.22 40.48
CA ASN A 20 -14.59 -2.40 39.43
C ASN A 20 -14.64 -0.90 39.82
N ALA A 21 -13.94 -0.05 39.07
CA ALA A 21 -13.87 1.39 39.36
C ALA A 21 -15.25 2.06 39.49
N THR A 22 -16.21 1.70 38.63
CA THR A 22 -17.57 2.24 38.67
C THR A 22 -18.31 1.82 39.92
N GLN A 23 -18.31 0.52 40.25
CA GLN A 23 -18.96 -0.02 41.45
C GLN A 23 -18.38 0.58 42.73
N ARG A 24 -17.05 0.77 42.78
CA ARG A 24 -16.40 1.45 43.91
C ARG A 24 -16.90 2.88 44.05
N GLN A 25 -16.97 3.64 42.95
CA GLN A 25 -17.44 5.02 42.99
C GLN A 25 -18.90 5.10 43.46
N GLN A 26 -19.78 4.27 42.90
CA GLN A 26 -21.18 4.21 43.31
C GLN A 26 -21.35 3.82 44.78
N LEU A 27 -20.49 2.93 45.30
CA LEU A 27 -20.50 2.58 46.73
C LEU A 27 -20.11 3.78 47.60
N GLN A 28 -19.12 4.57 47.18
CA GLN A 28 -18.66 5.77 47.89
C GLN A 28 -19.70 6.89 47.88
N ASP A 29 -20.43 7.02 46.77
CA ASP A 29 -21.50 8.01 46.61
C ASP A 29 -22.82 7.57 47.28
N GLY A 30 -22.87 6.35 47.82
CA GLY A 30 -24.07 5.78 48.46
C GLY A 30 -25.14 5.34 47.47
N GLU A 31 -24.81 5.23 46.18
CA GLU A 31 -25.70 4.81 45.10
C GLU A 31 -25.78 3.28 44.94
N LEU A 32 -24.76 2.56 45.42
CA LEU A 32 -24.70 1.10 45.43
C LEU A 32 -24.84 0.56 46.85
N ASP A 33 -25.87 -0.24 47.10
CA ASP A 33 -25.92 -1.09 48.29
C ASP A 33 -25.10 -2.36 48.05
N ILE A 34 -23.94 -2.46 48.68
CA ILE A 34 -23.05 -3.62 48.55
C ILE A 34 -23.76 -4.96 48.87
N ALA A 35 -24.83 -4.96 49.68
CA ALA A 35 -25.59 -6.18 49.97
C ALA A 35 -26.36 -6.74 48.76
N THR A 36 -26.48 -5.99 47.66
CA THR A 36 -27.03 -6.50 46.40
C THR A 36 -26.00 -7.25 45.56
N LEU A 37 -24.71 -7.18 45.92
CA LEU A 37 -23.65 -7.95 45.29
C LEU A 37 -23.41 -9.27 46.04
N THR A 38 -22.94 -10.28 45.32
CA THR A 38 -22.49 -11.53 45.91
C THR A 38 -21.00 -11.40 46.30
N PRO A 39 -20.62 -11.71 47.56
CA PRO A 39 -19.21 -11.77 47.93
C PRO A 39 -18.44 -12.75 47.03
N VAL A 40 -17.24 -12.36 46.59
CA VAL A 40 -16.35 -13.27 45.86
C VAL A 40 -15.76 -14.35 46.76
N TYR A 41 -15.73 -14.09 48.07
CA TYR A 41 -15.26 -15.01 49.09
C TYR A 41 -15.86 -14.68 50.46
N THR A 42 -16.03 -15.70 51.30
CA THR A 42 -16.37 -15.52 52.72
C THR A 42 -15.39 -16.34 53.56
N GLY A 43 -14.91 -15.76 54.66
CA GLY A 43 -13.89 -16.36 55.50
C GLY A 43 -14.09 -16.00 56.97
N THR A 44 -13.55 -16.83 57.87
CA THR A 44 -13.64 -16.63 59.33
C THR A 44 -12.30 -16.22 59.94
N LYS A 45 -11.31 -15.94 59.08
CA LYS A 45 -9.94 -15.62 59.48
C LYS A 45 -9.58 -14.21 59.02
N ALA A 46 -8.96 -13.46 59.93
CA ALA A 46 -8.37 -12.15 59.65
C ALA A 46 -7.23 -12.19 58.63
N ASN A 47 -6.56 -13.34 58.48
CA ASN A 47 -5.60 -13.62 57.42
C ASN A 47 -6.08 -14.83 56.63
N ASP A 48 -6.56 -14.56 55.42
CA ASP A 48 -7.14 -15.56 54.53
C ASP A 48 -6.61 -15.42 53.10
N THR A 49 -6.67 -16.52 52.36
CA THR A 49 -6.23 -16.61 50.96
C THR A 49 -7.31 -17.28 50.14
N PHE A 50 -7.81 -16.56 49.13
CA PHE A 50 -8.78 -17.06 48.17
C PHE A 50 -8.30 -16.81 46.74
N LYS A 51 -8.84 -17.57 45.80
CA LYS A 51 -8.59 -17.39 44.36
C LYS A 51 -9.87 -16.87 43.72
N HIS A 52 -9.75 -15.87 42.86
CA HIS A 52 -10.85 -15.34 42.07
C HIS A 52 -10.31 -14.95 40.68
N ASN A 53 -11.09 -15.23 39.63
CA ASN A 53 -10.70 -14.93 38.26
C ASN A 53 -11.44 -13.68 37.78
N ILE A 54 -10.69 -12.76 37.21
CA ILE A 54 -11.22 -11.55 36.59
C ILE A 54 -10.69 -11.55 35.16
N THR A 55 -11.60 -11.46 34.20
CA THR A 55 -11.29 -11.56 32.78
C THR A 55 -11.49 -10.25 32.03
N GLU A 56 -12.10 -9.26 32.67
CA GLU A 56 -12.32 -7.94 32.11
C GLU A 56 -11.21 -6.99 32.57
N GLU A 57 -10.67 -6.23 31.63
CA GLU A 57 -9.64 -5.22 31.91
C GLU A 57 -10.17 -4.13 32.84
N GLY A 58 -9.27 -3.55 33.63
CA GLY A 58 -9.57 -2.39 34.45
C GLY A 58 -8.91 -2.43 35.82
N THR A 59 -9.17 -1.38 36.59
CA THR A 59 -8.74 -1.29 37.99
C THR A 59 -9.81 -1.87 38.90
N TYR A 60 -9.40 -2.81 39.75
CA TYR A 60 -10.26 -3.47 40.71
C TYR A 60 -9.82 -3.21 42.13
N TYR A 61 -10.79 -3.18 43.03
CA TYR A 61 -10.61 -2.79 44.42
C TYR A 61 -11.15 -3.90 45.33
N LEU A 62 -10.34 -4.29 46.31
CA LEU A 62 -10.74 -5.26 47.33
C LEU A 62 -11.49 -4.52 48.45
N TYR A 63 -12.80 -4.71 48.50
CA TYR A 63 -13.65 -4.21 49.57
C TYR A 63 -14.01 -5.33 50.54
N VAL A 64 -13.90 -5.10 51.85
CA VAL A 64 -14.15 -6.12 52.86
C VAL A 64 -14.99 -5.56 53.99
N ARG A 65 -15.99 -6.34 54.40
CA ARG A 65 -16.85 -6.01 55.54
C ARG A 65 -17.14 -7.25 56.37
N THR A 66 -17.57 -7.03 57.59
CA THR A 66 -18.15 -8.06 58.47
C THR A 66 -19.61 -8.33 58.10
N THR A 67 -20.15 -9.47 58.51
CA THR A 67 -21.57 -9.82 58.27
C THR A 67 -22.56 -8.88 58.98
N ASP A 68 -22.15 -8.22 60.07
CA ASP A 68 -22.92 -7.15 60.71
C ASP A 68 -22.77 -5.77 60.01
N LYS A 69 -22.27 -5.77 58.77
CA LYS A 69 -22.15 -4.62 57.85
C LYS A 69 -21.15 -3.54 58.26
N LYS A 70 -20.15 -3.87 59.09
CA LYS A 70 -19.06 -2.94 59.44
C LYS A 70 -17.87 -3.10 58.50
N HIS A 71 -17.21 -2.00 58.17
CA HIS A 71 -16.01 -1.97 57.34
C HIS A 71 -15.03 -0.92 57.87
N ASP A 72 -13.73 -1.09 57.60
CA ASP A 72 -12.66 -0.18 58.02
C ASP A 72 -11.77 0.29 56.85
N ASN A 73 -11.99 -0.22 55.63
CA ASN A 73 -11.13 0.05 54.47
C ASN A 73 -11.73 0.99 53.41
N MET A 74 -12.88 1.62 53.69
CA MET A 74 -13.53 2.54 52.74
C MET A 74 -12.68 3.78 52.51
N GLY A 75 -12.36 4.05 51.25
CA GLY A 75 -11.45 5.13 50.84
C GLY A 75 -9.97 4.76 50.88
N SER A 76 -9.63 3.55 51.33
CA SER A 76 -8.26 3.02 51.38
C SER A 76 -8.21 1.56 50.89
N GLU A 77 -9.07 1.20 49.93
CA GLU A 77 -9.17 -0.15 49.41
C GLU A 77 -7.89 -0.52 48.64
N PRO A 78 -7.26 -1.68 48.91
CA PRO A 78 -6.20 -2.19 48.06
C PRO A 78 -6.72 -2.37 46.63
N SER A 79 -5.95 -1.90 45.65
CA SER A 79 -6.31 -2.01 44.24
C SER A 79 -5.25 -2.76 43.45
N PHE A 80 -5.66 -3.33 42.32
CA PHE A 80 -4.78 -3.91 41.31
C PHE A 80 -5.37 -3.70 39.93
N GLU A 81 -4.52 -3.77 38.91
CA GLU A 81 -4.92 -3.66 37.51
C GLU A 81 -4.97 -5.03 36.86
N VAL A 82 -6.01 -5.23 36.07
CA VAL A 82 -6.15 -6.36 35.14
C VAL A 82 -5.92 -5.82 33.74
N SER A 83 -4.90 -6.37 33.08
CA SER A 83 -4.48 -6.03 31.73
C SER A 83 -4.35 -7.28 30.87
N LYS A 84 -4.42 -7.12 29.55
CA LYS A 84 -4.19 -8.20 28.59
C LYS A 84 -2.72 -8.59 28.52
N ALA A 85 -2.49 -9.85 28.17
CA ALA A 85 -1.18 -10.25 27.66
C ALA A 85 -0.96 -9.61 26.29
N SER A 86 0.28 -9.19 26.00
CA SER A 86 0.69 -8.67 24.71
C SER A 86 1.36 -9.77 23.89
N VAL A 87 0.94 -9.91 22.64
CA VAL A 87 1.46 -10.85 21.65
C VAL A 87 2.06 -10.06 20.49
N THR A 88 3.32 -10.36 20.17
CA THR A 88 3.97 -9.91 18.94
C THR A 88 4.39 -11.11 18.13
N ALA A 89 4.32 -11.02 16.80
CA ALA A 89 4.83 -12.07 15.92
C ALA A 89 5.88 -11.52 14.95
N THR A 90 6.82 -12.39 14.58
CA THR A 90 7.76 -12.17 13.48
C THR A 90 7.57 -13.27 12.43
N PRO A 91 7.26 -12.92 11.17
CA PRO A 91 6.87 -11.60 10.70
C PRO A 91 5.54 -11.10 11.30
N SER A 92 5.38 -9.77 11.41
CA SER A 92 4.16 -9.13 11.92
C SER A 92 3.06 -8.98 10.85
N LEU A 93 3.39 -9.29 9.60
CA LEU A 93 2.50 -9.18 8.45
C LEU A 93 2.86 -10.29 7.46
N LEU A 94 1.83 -10.86 6.84
CA LEU A 94 1.96 -11.79 5.73
C LEU A 94 1.28 -11.22 4.47
N VAL A 95 1.73 -11.69 3.31
CA VAL A 95 1.26 -11.27 2.00
C VAL A 95 0.58 -12.45 1.31
N LYS A 96 -0.72 -12.27 0.99
CA LYS A 96 -1.55 -13.27 0.31
C LYS A 96 -0.89 -13.76 -0.97
N ASN A 97 -0.90 -15.08 -1.17
CA ASN A 97 -0.31 -15.83 -2.29
C ASN A 97 1.21 -15.70 -2.45
N VAL A 98 1.89 -14.96 -1.58
CA VAL A 98 3.34 -14.72 -1.61
C VAL A 98 4.01 -15.48 -0.48
N ASP A 99 3.57 -15.23 0.75
CA ASP A 99 4.13 -15.86 1.93
C ASP A 99 3.60 -17.28 2.09
N LYS A 100 4.43 -18.24 1.70
CA LYS A 100 4.16 -19.68 1.74
C LYS A 100 5.18 -20.37 2.62
N ASN A 101 4.71 -21.32 3.44
CA ASN A 101 5.56 -22.09 4.36
C ASN A 101 6.41 -21.22 5.30
N VAL A 102 5.87 -20.09 5.76
CA VAL A 102 6.51 -19.17 6.69
C VAL A 102 6.42 -19.71 8.11
N THR A 103 7.46 -19.46 8.91
CA THR A 103 7.41 -19.64 10.36
C THR A 103 7.02 -18.32 11.01
N LEU A 104 5.97 -18.34 11.82
CA LEU A 104 5.60 -17.25 12.71
C LEU A 104 6.21 -17.53 14.10
N ASP A 105 7.15 -16.68 14.52
CA ASP A 105 7.70 -16.69 15.87
C ASP A 105 6.93 -15.70 16.74
N PHE A 106 6.31 -16.19 17.80
CA PHE A 106 5.52 -15.41 18.74
C PHE A 106 6.31 -15.08 20.00
N THR A 107 6.18 -13.85 20.46
CA THR A 107 6.58 -13.43 21.81
C THR A 107 5.34 -13.00 22.57
N VAL A 108 5.14 -13.56 23.75
CA VAL A 108 4.02 -13.26 24.65
C VAL A 108 4.56 -12.74 25.98
N SER A 109 4.05 -11.60 26.40
CA SER A 109 4.41 -10.97 27.67
C SER A 109 3.19 -10.45 28.41
N TRP A 110 3.29 -10.35 29.73
CA TRP A 110 2.30 -9.69 30.56
C TRP A 110 3.02 -8.72 31.50
N ASN A 111 2.59 -7.46 31.51
CA ASN A 111 3.26 -6.37 32.24
C ASN A 111 4.79 -6.32 31.99
N GLY A 112 5.19 -6.53 30.73
CA GLY A 112 6.59 -6.51 30.29
C GLY A 112 7.42 -7.76 30.61
N ASN A 113 6.84 -8.78 31.25
CA ASN A 113 7.54 -10.00 31.62
C ASN A 113 7.10 -11.19 30.74
N PRO A 114 8.03 -12.09 30.34
CA PRO A 114 7.66 -13.30 29.61
C PRO A 114 6.78 -14.21 30.46
N VAL A 115 5.80 -14.85 29.83
CA VAL A 115 4.85 -15.76 30.48
C VAL A 115 4.80 -17.12 29.80
N ASN A 116 4.46 -18.16 30.56
CA ASN A 116 4.16 -19.49 30.02
C ASN A 116 2.65 -19.67 29.85
N GLY A 117 2.24 -20.47 28.88
CA GLY A 117 0.85 -20.82 28.70
C GLY A 117 0.53 -21.32 27.30
N THR A 118 -0.74 -21.19 26.93
CA THR A 118 -1.25 -21.56 25.60
C THR A 118 -1.74 -20.32 24.89
N LEU A 119 -1.18 -20.05 23.71
CA LEU A 119 -1.64 -19.04 22.78
C LEU A 119 -2.65 -19.67 21.81
N TYR A 120 -3.78 -19.00 21.62
CA TYR A 120 -4.83 -19.38 20.68
C TYR A 120 -4.83 -18.34 19.56
N ALA A 121 -4.36 -18.73 18.38
CA ALA A 121 -4.33 -17.87 17.21
C ALA A 121 -5.56 -18.14 16.33
N HIS A 122 -6.38 -17.11 16.15
CA HIS A 122 -7.61 -17.14 15.35
C HIS A 122 -7.35 -16.69 13.91
N GLY A 123 -8.15 -17.17 12.96
CA GLY A 123 -7.95 -16.87 11.53
C GLY A 123 -6.97 -17.82 10.84
N LEU A 124 -6.65 -18.95 11.48
CA LEU A 124 -5.77 -19.99 10.97
C LEU A 124 -6.53 -21.32 10.89
N GLN A 125 -6.30 -22.09 9.84
CA GLN A 125 -6.90 -23.41 9.66
C GLN A 125 -5.81 -24.47 9.49
N GLU A 126 -5.90 -25.53 10.29
CA GLU A 126 -5.09 -26.73 10.12
C GLU A 126 -5.66 -27.57 8.97
N VAL A 127 -4.85 -27.75 7.93
CA VAL A 127 -5.10 -28.69 6.83
C VAL A 127 -3.83 -29.50 6.68
N ALA A 128 -3.93 -30.78 6.32
CA ALA A 128 -2.78 -31.70 6.16
C ALA A 128 -1.66 -31.20 5.22
N SER A 129 -1.86 -30.07 4.56
CA SER A 129 -0.84 -29.09 4.16
C SER A 129 -1.51 -27.71 4.11
N TYR A 130 -1.06 -26.77 4.95
CA TYR A 130 -1.82 -25.61 5.45
C TYR A 130 -2.29 -24.61 4.37
N HIS A 131 -3.60 -24.37 4.32
CA HIS A 131 -4.30 -23.39 3.47
C HIS A 131 -5.37 -22.69 4.35
N THR A 132 -5.43 -21.35 4.40
CA THR A 132 -6.31 -20.58 5.32
C THR A 132 -7.48 -19.84 4.64
N TYR A 133 -8.73 -20.08 5.07
CA TYR A 133 -9.72 -19.07 5.50
C TYR A 133 -11.06 -19.78 5.75
N VAL A 134 -11.22 -20.36 6.93
CA VAL A 134 -12.51 -20.69 7.57
C VAL A 134 -12.27 -20.56 9.09
N ASN A 135 -13.27 -20.10 9.84
CA ASN A 135 -13.26 -19.77 11.28
C ASN A 135 -12.65 -20.88 12.19
N ALA A 136 -11.33 -20.96 12.27
CA ALA A 136 -10.59 -21.98 12.99
C ALA A 136 -9.49 -21.33 13.86
N THR A 137 -9.13 -22.05 14.92
CA THR A 137 -8.19 -21.63 15.95
C THR A 137 -7.07 -22.65 16.03
N VAL A 138 -5.82 -22.20 16.01
CA VAL A 138 -4.63 -23.03 16.22
C VAL A 138 -4.06 -22.74 17.61
N THR A 139 -3.63 -23.79 18.32
CA THR A 139 -3.02 -23.66 19.64
C THR A 139 -1.50 -23.75 19.55
N ILE A 140 -0.80 -22.82 20.20
CA ILE A 140 0.66 -22.77 20.29
C ILE A 140 1.06 -22.79 21.76
N THR A 141 1.96 -23.70 22.13
CA THR A 141 2.57 -23.70 23.47
C THR A 141 3.58 -22.57 23.59
N ILE A 142 3.46 -21.76 24.64
CA ILE A 142 4.38 -20.68 24.95
C ILE A 142 5.22 -21.08 26.17
N VAL A 143 6.54 -21.08 26.00
CA VAL A 143 7.52 -21.37 27.06
C VAL A 143 8.47 -20.20 27.17
N ASN A 144 8.60 -19.65 28.38
CA ASN A 144 9.41 -18.47 28.67
C ASN A 144 9.09 -17.30 27.72
N GLY A 145 7.80 -17.06 27.47
CA GLY A 145 7.33 -16.00 26.59
C GLY A 145 7.52 -16.24 25.10
N THR A 146 7.99 -17.42 24.65
CA THR A 146 8.18 -17.69 23.22
C THR A 146 7.47 -18.95 22.75
N GLY A 147 7.06 -18.96 21.49
CA GLY A 147 6.52 -20.11 20.79
C GLY A 147 6.53 -19.85 19.29
N ASN A 148 6.32 -20.89 18.47
CA ASN A 148 6.27 -20.70 17.03
C ASN A 148 5.23 -21.58 16.35
N LEU A 149 4.88 -21.19 15.13
CA LEU A 149 4.05 -21.96 14.23
C LEU A 149 4.74 -22.01 12.86
N THR A 150 5.03 -23.21 12.38
CA THR A 150 5.69 -23.44 11.09
C THR A 150 4.68 -23.73 9.99
N ASN A 151 5.13 -23.68 8.73
CA ASN A 151 4.34 -24.00 7.54
C ASN A 151 3.08 -23.13 7.35
N VAL A 152 3.14 -21.86 7.76
CA VAL A 152 2.04 -20.91 7.58
C VAL A 152 2.03 -20.38 6.15
N SER A 153 0.89 -20.47 5.47
CA SER A 153 0.69 -19.89 4.14
C SER A 153 -0.48 -18.92 4.12
N ALA A 154 -0.25 -17.72 3.59
CA ALA A 154 -1.26 -16.68 3.45
C ALA A 154 -2.03 -16.85 2.13
N ILE A 155 -3.32 -17.18 2.19
CA ILE A 155 -4.13 -17.37 0.97
C ILE A 155 -5.41 -16.51 0.93
N ALA A 156 -5.75 -15.81 2.01
CA ALA A 156 -6.78 -14.77 2.00
C ALA A 156 -6.42 -13.61 2.95
N ILE A 157 -7.09 -12.48 2.75
CA ILE A 157 -6.83 -11.24 3.48
C ILE A 157 -7.60 -11.20 4.81
N GLY A 158 -7.03 -10.52 5.81
CA GLY A 158 -7.65 -10.30 7.11
C GLY A 158 -6.64 -10.37 8.26
N ASN A 159 -7.12 -10.58 9.47
CA ASN A 159 -6.32 -10.49 10.69
C ASN A 159 -6.24 -11.83 11.41
N ILE A 160 -5.05 -12.16 11.88
CA ILE A 160 -4.84 -13.20 12.90
C ILE A 160 -4.86 -12.50 14.25
N THR A 161 -5.80 -12.88 15.11
CA THR A 161 -5.99 -12.32 16.46
C THR A 161 -5.74 -13.39 17.52
N PHE A 162 -5.64 -12.98 18.78
CA PHE A 162 -5.14 -13.85 19.84
C PHE A 162 -6.03 -13.90 21.07
N GLU A 163 -6.16 -15.09 21.63
CA GLU A 163 -6.47 -15.28 23.05
C GLU A 163 -5.28 -15.97 23.72
N PHE A 164 -5.08 -15.74 25.02
CA PHE A 164 -4.03 -16.37 25.80
C PHE A 164 -4.58 -16.98 27.09
N GLN A 165 -4.07 -18.15 27.45
CA GLN A 165 -4.34 -18.79 28.74
C GLN A 165 -3.00 -19.06 29.45
N PRO A 166 -2.70 -18.37 30.56
CA PRO A 166 -1.51 -18.64 31.36
C PRO A 166 -1.46 -20.10 31.87
N GLU A 167 -0.25 -20.63 32.05
CA GLU A 167 -0.01 -21.99 32.56
C GLU A 167 -0.49 -22.18 34.02
N ALA A 168 -0.61 -21.08 34.78
CA ALA A 168 -1.00 -21.13 36.19
C ALA A 168 -2.35 -21.84 36.40
N GLU A 169 -2.45 -22.63 37.47
CA GLU A 169 -3.69 -23.36 37.81
C GLU A 169 -4.90 -22.41 37.93
N HIS A 170 -6.04 -22.85 37.38
CA HIS A 170 -7.31 -22.12 37.34
C HIS A 170 -7.35 -20.88 36.44
N SER A 171 -6.29 -20.60 35.67
CA SER A 171 -6.29 -19.54 34.66
C SER A 171 -7.42 -19.73 33.64
N LYS A 172 -7.89 -18.63 33.08
CA LYS A 172 -8.89 -18.60 32.02
C LYS A 172 -8.27 -18.11 30.73
N LYS A 173 -8.76 -18.67 29.62
CA LYS A 173 -8.51 -18.14 28.29
C LYS A 173 -9.23 -16.80 28.15
N VAL A 174 -8.48 -15.75 27.79
CA VAL A 174 -8.99 -14.39 27.57
C VAL A 174 -8.34 -13.80 26.32
N GLU A 175 -8.96 -12.75 25.76
CA GLU A 175 -8.37 -11.99 24.65
C GLU A 175 -6.98 -11.46 25.02
N ALA A 176 -6.07 -11.46 24.05
CA ALA A 176 -4.72 -10.92 24.18
C ALA A 176 -4.50 -9.83 23.12
N ASP A 177 -3.72 -8.81 23.46
CA ASP A 177 -3.38 -7.73 22.53
C ASP A 177 -2.40 -8.24 21.47
N GLY A 178 -2.59 -7.77 20.24
CA GLY A 178 -1.71 -8.12 19.12
C GLY A 178 -2.50 -8.55 17.89
N VAL A 179 -1.87 -8.38 16.73
CA VAL A 179 -2.44 -8.79 15.46
C VAL A 179 -1.31 -9.13 14.48
N VAL A 180 -1.52 -10.15 13.67
CA VAL A 180 -0.74 -10.35 12.43
C VAL A 180 -1.66 -10.09 11.26
N GLN A 181 -1.29 -9.14 10.42
CA GLN A 181 -2.10 -8.76 9.26
C GLN A 181 -1.77 -9.64 8.05
N VAL A 182 -2.78 -10.06 7.31
CA VAL A 182 -2.62 -10.68 5.99
C VAL A 182 -3.19 -9.74 4.94
N THR A 183 -2.32 -9.25 4.05
CA THR A 183 -2.68 -8.21 3.07
C THR A 183 -2.27 -8.59 1.64
N THR A 184 -2.61 -7.74 0.68
CA THR A 184 -2.13 -7.86 -0.71
C THR A 184 -0.74 -7.28 -0.87
N PRO A 185 0.00 -7.67 -1.93
CA PRO A 185 1.21 -6.97 -2.33
C PRO A 185 0.97 -5.47 -2.57
N THR A 186 2.02 -4.66 -2.41
CA THR A 186 1.98 -3.25 -2.81
C THR A 186 2.32 -3.14 -4.30
N VAL A 187 1.54 -2.40 -5.07
CA VAL A 187 1.72 -2.25 -6.52
C VAL A 187 1.88 -0.78 -6.87
N SER A 188 2.85 -0.50 -7.74
CA SER A 188 3.12 0.84 -8.25
C SER A 188 3.30 0.80 -9.76
N ILE A 189 2.71 1.77 -10.45
CA ILE A 189 2.97 2.03 -11.88
C ILE A 189 4.17 2.96 -11.92
N ILE A 190 5.28 2.48 -12.48
CA ILE A 190 6.53 3.23 -12.59
C ILE A 190 6.52 4.05 -13.88
N GLU A 191 6.12 3.45 -14.99
CA GLU A 191 5.96 4.13 -16.27
C GLU A 191 4.62 3.74 -16.90
N PRO A 192 3.88 4.69 -17.50
CA PRO A 192 4.15 6.13 -17.46
C PRO A 192 3.89 6.70 -16.06
N ALA A 193 4.76 7.59 -15.57
CA ALA A 193 4.61 8.20 -14.24
C ALA A 193 3.28 8.98 -14.07
N GLU A 194 2.79 9.59 -15.16
CA GLU A 194 1.51 10.31 -15.21
C GLU A 194 0.29 9.38 -15.21
N LYS A 195 0.50 8.07 -15.34
CA LYS A 195 -0.56 7.04 -15.47
C LYS A 195 -1.52 7.33 -16.63
N VAL A 196 -0.98 7.84 -17.74
CA VAL A 196 -1.71 8.09 -18.98
C VAL A 196 -1.11 7.25 -20.11
N ALA A 197 -1.94 6.42 -20.73
CA ALA A 197 -1.67 5.77 -22.01
C ALA A 197 -2.34 6.55 -23.16
N PHE A 198 -1.73 6.54 -24.33
CA PHE A 198 -2.22 7.23 -25.51
C PHE A 198 -2.93 6.28 -26.49
N LEU A 199 -4.12 6.72 -26.93
CA LEU A 199 -4.93 6.01 -27.90
C LEU A 199 -4.20 5.80 -29.24
N ALA A 200 -4.33 4.59 -29.80
CA ALA A 200 -3.84 4.21 -31.13
C ALA A 200 -2.32 4.35 -31.35
N GLU A 201 -1.54 4.34 -30.27
CA GLU A 201 -0.07 4.23 -30.27
C GLU A 201 0.35 3.12 -29.31
N GLU A 202 1.54 2.56 -29.49
CA GLU A 202 2.13 1.64 -28.51
C GLU A 202 2.48 2.38 -27.22
N ASN A 203 2.03 1.83 -26.09
CA ASN A 203 2.33 2.30 -24.76
C ASN A 203 3.13 1.24 -24.02
N LEU A 204 4.32 1.59 -23.57
CA LEU A 204 5.14 0.75 -22.71
C LEU A 204 4.83 1.09 -21.25
N ILE A 205 4.32 0.10 -20.52
CA ILE A 205 3.92 0.25 -19.11
C ILE A 205 4.84 -0.61 -18.26
N THR A 206 5.46 0.00 -17.26
CA THR A 206 6.25 -0.70 -16.24
C THR A 206 5.53 -0.63 -14.91
N ILE A 207 5.24 -1.78 -14.31
CA ILE A 207 4.78 -1.88 -12.92
C ILE A 207 5.86 -2.47 -12.03
N GLN A 208 5.70 -2.25 -10.73
CA GLN A 208 6.56 -2.74 -9.68
C GLN A 208 5.68 -3.21 -8.52
N VAL A 209 5.80 -4.50 -8.20
CA VAL A 209 5.13 -5.17 -7.09
C VAL A 209 6.14 -5.44 -5.98
N LYS A 210 5.79 -5.08 -4.76
CA LYS A 210 6.66 -5.18 -3.58
C LYS A 210 5.96 -5.78 -2.39
N HIS A 211 6.72 -6.50 -1.58
CA HIS A 211 6.28 -7.01 -0.29
C HIS A 211 6.15 -5.84 0.70
N PRO A 212 4.97 -5.53 1.24
CA PRO A 212 4.75 -4.37 2.13
C PRO A 212 5.66 -4.34 3.36
N LEU A 213 5.94 -5.50 3.97
CA LEU A 213 6.83 -5.56 5.14
C LEU A 213 8.32 -5.32 4.81
N THR A 214 8.86 -5.97 3.78
CA THR A 214 10.31 -5.95 3.50
C THR A 214 10.71 -4.90 2.46
N GLY A 215 9.75 -4.39 1.67
CA GLY A 215 10.01 -3.49 0.54
C GLY A 215 10.63 -4.16 -0.69
N ASN A 216 10.93 -5.47 -0.62
CA ASN A 216 11.55 -6.23 -1.69
C ASN A 216 10.57 -6.48 -2.83
N GLY A 217 11.10 -6.57 -4.05
CA GLY A 217 10.34 -7.02 -5.21
C GLY A 217 9.84 -8.45 -5.04
N ILE A 218 8.64 -8.74 -5.56
CA ILE A 218 8.07 -10.10 -5.52
C ILE A 218 8.04 -10.68 -6.93
N GLN A 219 8.77 -11.76 -7.14
CA GLN A 219 8.87 -12.47 -8.42
C GLN A 219 7.69 -13.44 -8.64
N GLY A 220 7.34 -13.64 -9.92
CA GLY A 220 6.44 -14.72 -10.36
C GLY A 220 4.97 -14.46 -10.06
N LEU A 221 4.59 -13.21 -9.77
CA LEU A 221 3.18 -12.86 -9.58
C LEU A 221 2.53 -12.61 -10.92
N LYS A 222 1.38 -13.26 -11.14
CA LYS A 222 0.59 -13.09 -12.35
C LYS A 222 -0.01 -11.69 -12.39
N VAL A 223 0.18 -11.02 -13.52
CA VAL A 223 -0.39 -9.70 -13.79
C VAL A 223 -1.41 -9.84 -14.92
N GLU A 224 -2.58 -9.29 -14.69
CA GLU A 224 -3.69 -9.29 -15.64
C GLU A 224 -4.19 -7.86 -15.85
N ILE A 225 -4.80 -7.58 -17.00
CA ILE A 225 -5.45 -6.30 -17.26
C ILE A 225 -6.86 -6.49 -17.80
N THR A 226 -7.71 -5.49 -17.58
CA THR A 226 -8.91 -5.25 -18.38
C THR A 226 -8.77 -3.92 -19.11
N THR A 227 -9.52 -3.77 -20.20
CA THR A 227 -9.48 -2.57 -21.04
C THR A 227 -10.90 -2.09 -21.31
N PRO A 228 -11.11 -0.86 -21.80
CA PRO A 228 -12.46 -0.39 -22.11
C PRO A 228 -13.17 -1.24 -23.18
N THR A 229 -12.41 -1.98 -23.99
CA THR A 229 -12.93 -2.86 -25.04
C THR A 229 -13.24 -4.28 -24.56
N SER A 230 -12.77 -4.69 -23.37
CA SER A 230 -13.08 -6.01 -22.81
C SER A 230 -13.01 -6.01 -21.29
N SER A 231 -14.09 -6.49 -20.68
CA SER A 231 -14.19 -6.71 -19.22
C SER A 231 -13.46 -7.97 -18.75
N ASP A 232 -13.06 -8.87 -19.67
CA ASP A 232 -12.36 -10.09 -19.31
C ASP A 232 -10.92 -9.75 -18.91
N LYS A 233 -10.43 -10.40 -17.84
CA LYS A 233 -9.04 -10.27 -17.40
C LYS A 233 -8.14 -11.01 -18.37
N HIS A 234 -7.19 -10.28 -18.96
CA HIS A 234 -6.17 -10.83 -19.85
C HIS A 234 -4.84 -10.86 -19.14
N GLU A 235 -4.25 -12.06 -19.03
CA GLU A 235 -2.89 -12.21 -18.51
C GLU A 235 -1.88 -11.58 -19.47
N ILE A 236 -0.99 -10.75 -18.91
CA ILE A 236 0.06 -10.05 -19.67
C ILE A 236 1.47 -10.50 -19.29
N GLY A 237 1.61 -11.26 -18.20
CA GLY A 237 2.88 -11.87 -17.79
C GLY A 237 3.02 -11.98 -16.28
N GLU A 238 4.23 -12.35 -15.87
CA GLU A 238 4.62 -12.48 -14.46
C GLU A 238 5.72 -11.49 -14.10
N THR A 239 5.77 -11.07 -12.83
CA THR A 239 6.83 -10.18 -12.34
C THR A 239 8.21 -10.86 -12.31
N ASP A 240 9.26 -10.09 -12.61
CA ASP A 240 10.65 -10.54 -12.59
C ASP A 240 11.23 -10.67 -11.17
N ALA A 241 12.52 -11.05 -11.06
CA ALA A 241 13.23 -11.20 -9.78
C ALA A 241 13.24 -9.94 -8.90
N ASN A 242 13.06 -8.76 -9.51
CA ASN A 242 12.97 -7.49 -8.81
C ASN A 242 11.51 -7.05 -8.59
N GLY A 243 10.53 -7.88 -8.91
CA GLY A 243 9.11 -7.56 -8.83
C GLY A 243 8.59 -6.63 -9.92
N LYS A 244 9.30 -6.48 -11.04
CA LYS A 244 8.88 -5.61 -12.14
C LYS A 244 8.23 -6.39 -13.27
N LEU A 245 7.32 -5.75 -13.98
CA LEU A 245 6.83 -6.22 -15.27
C LEU A 245 6.74 -5.04 -16.23
N LEU A 246 7.36 -5.18 -17.41
CA LEU A 246 7.21 -4.28 -18.56
C LEU A 246 6.31 -4.96 -19.60
N PHE A 247 5.28 -4.26 -20.06
CA PHE A 247 4.41 -4.75 -21.13
C PHE A 247 4.01 -3.62 -22.08
N GLY A 248 3.75 -3.99 -23.34
CA GLY A 248 3.28 -3.08 -24.39
C GLY A 248 1.77 -3.23 -24.63
N ILE A 249 1.08 -2.12 -24.90
CA ILE A 249 -0.33 -2.13 -25.28
C ILE A 249 -0.66 -1.01 -26.28
N VAL A 250 -1.52 -1.31 -27.26
CA VAL A 250 -2.10 -0.33 -28.18
C VAL A 250 -3.60 -0.21 -27.90
N PRO A 251 -4.06 0.77 -27.09
CA PRO A 251 -5.47 0.92 -26.78
C PRO A 251 -6.25 1.48 -27.97
N LEU A 252 -7.45 0.95 -28.21
CA LEU A 252 -8.34 1.34 -29.32
C LEU A 252 -9.58 2.13 -28.89
N LEU A 253 -9.81 2.27 -27.57
CA LEU A 253 -10.90 3.05 -27.01
C LEU A 253 -10.42 3.83 -25.78
N THR A 254 -10.88 5.08 -25.62
CA THR A 254 -10.63 5.88 -24.41
C THR A 254 -11.33 5.27 -23.20
N GLY A 255 -10.79 5.46 -22.00
CA GLY A 255 -11.30 4.88 -20.76
C GLY A 255 -10.15 4.55 -19.82
N LYS A 256 -10.24 3.43 -19.10
CA LYS A 256 -9.20 2.99 -18.15
C LYS A 256 -8.70 1.59 -18.49
N ILE A 257 -7.39 1.40 -18.33
CA ILE A 257 -6.77 0.09 -18.18
C ILE A 257 -6.79 -0.21 -16.69
N HIS A 258 -7.46 -1.28 -16.26
CA HIS A 258 -7.36 -1.74 -14.87
C HIS A 258 -6.31 -2.83 -14.81
N ILE A 259 -5.44 -2.74 -13.80
CA ILE A 259 -4.34 -3.68 -13.55
C ILE A 259 -4.73 -4.54 -12.35
N TYR A 260 -4.50 -5.83 -12.48
CA TYR A 260 -4.72 -6.82 -11.44
C TYR A 260 -3.43 -7.59 -11.18
N VAL A 261 -3.18 -7.91 -9.91
CA VAL A 261 -2.08 -8.78 -9.49
C VAL A 261 -2.67 -9.92 -8.67
N GLU A 262 -2.40 -11.16 -9.06
CA GLU A 262 -3.01 -12.34 -8.44
C GLU A 262 -4.56 -12.27 -8.41
N GLY A 263 -5.15 -11.68 -9.46
CA GLY A 263 -6.60 -11.49 -9.58
C GLY A 263 -7.18 -10.32 -8.77
N GLU A 264 -6.42 -9.68 -7.88
CA GLU A 264 -6.85 -8.54 -7.08
C GLU A 264 -6.63 -7.22 -7.81
N HIS A 265 -7.55 -6.26 -7.69
CA HIS A 265 -7.41 -4.95 -8.34
C HIS A 265 -6.24 -4.16 -7.72
N ALA A 266 -5.27 -3.77 -8.55
CA ALA A 266 -3.99 -3.22 -8.11
C ALA A 266 -3.76 -1.77 -8.54
N GLY A 267 -4.46 -1.28 -9.56
CA GLY A 267 -4.32 0.09 -10.03
C GLY A 267 -4.96 0.31 -11.39
N GLU A 268 -4.88 1.55 -11.88
CA GLU A 268 -5.47 1.95 -13.16
C GLU A 268 -4.61 2.98 -13.89
N ILE A 269 -4.75 3.00 -15.22
CA ILE A 269 -4.11 3.95 -16.15
C ILE A 269 -5.22 4.53 -17.04
N ASP A 270 -5.26 5.86 -17.18
CA ASP A 270 -6.21 6.53 -18.06
C ASP A 270 -5.75 6.46 -19.52
N ILE A 271 -6.67 6.23 -20.44
CA ILE A 271 -6.42 6.26 -21.88
C ILE A 271 -6.95 7.58 -22.45
N TRP A 272 -6.04 8.39 -22.98
CA TRP A 272 -6.34 9.68 -23.58
C TRP A 272 -5.97 9.75 -25.06
N VAL A 273 -6.68 10.61 -25.80
CA VAL A 273 -6.22 11.03 -27.13
C VAL A 273 -5.14 12.09 -26.95
N GLY A 274 -3.88 11.74 -27.20
CA GLY A 274 -2.77 12.69 -27.09
C GLY A 274 -2.52 13.46 -28.38
N LEU A 275 -2.18 14.75 -28.24
CA LEU A 275 -1.66 15.57 -29.34
C LEU A 275 -0.17 15.28 -29.56
N LYS A 276 0.25 15.38 -30.81
CA LYS A 276 1.63 15.29 -31.26
C LYS A 276 1.94 16.50 -32.14
N VAL A 277 2.97 17.24 -31.75
CA VAL A 277 3.54 18.31 -32.56
C VAL A 277 4.53 17.68 -33.53
N VAL A 278 4.37 17.96 -34.81
CA VAL A 278 5.25 17.48 -35.89
C VAL A 278 5.80 18.69 -36.63
N ALA A 279 7.11 18.89 -36.52
CA ALA A 279 7.86 19.96 -37.19
C ALA A 279 9.32 19.51 -37.38
N SER A 280 10.09 20.24 -38.19
CA SER A 280 11.55 20.06 -38.24
C SER A 280 12.16 20.38 -36.88
N SER A 281 13.09 19.54 -36.40
CA SER A 281 13.80 19.78 -35.14
C SER A 281 14.77 20.95 -35.21
N GLU A 282 15.18 21.34 -36.42
CA GLU A 282 16.00 22.51 -36.69
C GLU A 282 15.37 23.35 -37.80
N VAL A 283 15.31 24.67 -37.59
CA VAL A 283 14.74 25.65 -38.53
C VAL A 283 15.61 26.89 -38.57
N GLU A 284 15.47 27.73 -39.60
CA GLU A 284 16.24 28.96 -39.76
C GLU A 284 15.46 30.19 -39.27
N LYS A 285 16.16 31.11 -38.63
CA LYS A 285 15.65 32.43 -38.27
C LYS A 285 15.13 33.15 -39.52
N LYS A 286 13.99 33.83 -39.38
CA LYS A 286 13.26 34.53 -40.44
C LYS A 286 12.73 33.66 -41.59
N GLN A 287 12.93 32.34 -41.56
CA GLN A 287 12.34 31.42 -42.53
C GLN A 287 11.02 30.88 -42.00
N GLU A 288 9.95 31.01 -42.81
CA GLU A 288 8.65 30.40 -42.48
C GLU A 288 8.71 28.88 -42.65
N PHE A 289 8.14 28.16 -41.70
CA PHE A 289 7.95 26.71 -41.78
C PHE A 289 6.57 26.29 -41.24
N THR A 290 6.18 25.06 -41.55
CA THR A 290 4.89 24.48 -41.16
C THR A 290 5.04 23.65 -39.89
N ILE A 291 4.19 23.93 -38.90
CA ILE A 291 3.94 23.08 -37.74
C ILE A 291 2.67 22.31 -38.01
N ARG A 292 2.72 20.98 -37.89
CA ARG A 292 1.55 20.12 -38.03
C ARG A 292 1.19 19.48 -36.70
N ILE A 293 -0.07 19.58 -36.31
CA ILE A 293 -0.62 18.95 -35.11
C ILE A 293 -1.44 17.73 -35.53
N THR A 294 -1.05 16.57 -35.01
CA THR A 294 -1.80 15.33 -35.17
C THR A 294 -2.21 14.77 -33.83
N THR A 295 -3.11 13.80 -33.80
CA THR A 295 -3.17 12.85 -32.70
C THR A 295 -1.92 11.99 -32.73
N ARG A 296 -1.62 11.35 -31.61
CA ARG A 296 -0.56 10.32 -31.52
C ARG A 296 -0.79 9.16 -32.49
N GLY A 297 -2.04 8.74 -32.69
CA GLY A 297 -2.45 7.83 -33.77
C GLY A 297 -2.42 8.39 -35.21
N GLY A 298 -1.87 9.59 -35.44
CA GLY A 298 -1.58 10.13 -36.78
C GLY A 298 -2.69 10.93 -37.48
N LYS A 299 -3.86 11.13 -36.87
CA LYS A 299 -4.94 11.92 -37.47
C LYS A 299 -4.66 13.42 -37.34
N ALA A 300 -4.81 14.19 -38.41
CA ALA A 300 -4.70 15.65 -38.36
C ALA A 300 -5.74 16.27 -37.39
N VAL A 301 -5.33 17.29 -36.63
CA VAL A 301 -6.20 17.95 -35.64
C VAL A 301 -6.38 19.41 -36.01
N SER A 302 -7.58 19.74 -36.48
CA SER A 302 -7.99 21.12 -36.77
C SER A 302 -8.41 21.88 -35.50
N GLY A 303 -8.16 23.19 -35.46
CA GLY A 303 -8.52 24.07 -34.36
C GLY A 303 -7.82 23.72 -33.04
N ALA A 304 -6.61 23.17 -33.08
CA ALA A 304 -5.75 23.03 -31.92
C ALA A 304 -5.03 24.37 -31.68
N THR A 305 -4.99 24.85 -30.43
CA THR A 305 -4.26 26.07 -30.07
C THR A 305 -2.79 25.74 -30.00
N VAL A 306 -1.96 26.47 -30.75
CA VAL A 306 -0.50 26.31 -30.77
C VAL A 306 0.13 27.49 -30.06
N LYS A 307 1.05 27.21 -29.14
CA LYS A 307 1.84 28.19 -28.39
C LYS A 307 3.32 27.97 -28.67
N VAL A 308 4.08 29.06 -28.76
CA VAL A 308 5.54 29.07 -28.79
C VAL A 308 6.05 29.77 -27.55
N ASP A 309 6.81 29.06 -26.72
CA ASP A 309 7.29 29.53 -25.41
C ASP A 309 6.19 30.14 -24.54
N GLY A 310 5.02 29.48 -24.55
CA GLY A 310 3.82 29.88 -23.80
C GLY A 310 2.98 30.98 -24.47
N THR A 311 3.49 31.65 -25.51
CA THR A 311 2.74 32.68 -26.25
C THR A 311 1.91 32.04 -27.35
N THR A 312 0.61 32.33 -27.39
CA THR A 312 -0.30 31.81 -28.42
C THR A 312 0.07 32.33 -29.81
N LEU A 313 0.41 31.40 -30.71
CA LEU A 313 0.63 31.67 -32.13
C LEU A 313 -0.70 31.74 -32.88
N GLY A 314 -1.63 30.83 -32.59
CA GLY A 314 -2.92 30.74 -33.25
C GLY A 314 -3.51 29.34 -33.17
N THR A 315 -4.39 29.01 -34.12
CA THR A 315 -5.04 27.70 -34.22
C THR A 315 -4.75 27.03 -35.55
N THR A 316 -4.66 25.70 -35.56
CA THR A 316 -4.46 24.92 -36.79
C THR A 316 -5.65 24.95 -37.75
N ASP A 317 -5.37 24.85 -39.05
CA ASP A 317 -6.35 24.77 -40.13
C ASP A 317 -7.00 23.36 -40.27
N GLU A 318 -7.75 23.12 -41.34
CA GLU A 318 -8.42 21.82 -41.60
C GLU A 318 -7.44 20.65 -41.79
N ASN A 319 -6.20 20.93 -42.23
CA ASN A 319 -5.14 19.94 -42.39
C ASN A 319 -4.33 19.71 -41.11
N GLY A 320 -4.68 20.43 -40.04
CA GLY A 320 -3.95 20.44 -38.78
C GLY A 320 -2.66 21.23 -38.83
N GLU A 321 -2.54 22.20 -39.75
CA GLU A 321 -1.32 22.95 -40.01
C GLU A 321 -1.41 24.39 -39.51
N ILE A 322 -0.28 24.95 -39.09
CA ILE A 322 -0.09 26.38 -38.83
C ILE A 322 1.33 26.78 -39.23
N LYS A 323 1.47 27.99 -39.78
CA LYS A 323 2.77 28.55 -40.18
C LYS A 323 3.40 29.32 -39.03
N TYR A 324 4.71 29.17 -38.87
CA TYR A 324 5.49 29.93 -37.89
C TYR A 324 6.78 30.45 -38.54
N LYS A 325 7.13 31.70 -38.22
CA LYS A 325 8.37 32.35 -38.63
C LYS A 325 9.09 32.83 -37.37
N PRO A 326 10.21 32.20 -36.98
CA PRO A 326 10.92 32.60 -35.78
C PRO A 326 11.73 33.88 -36.03
N GLU A 327 11.62 34.84 -35.12
CA GLU A 327 12.34 36.11 -35.20
C GLU A 327 13.71 36.07 -34.50
N GLU A 328 13.91 35.15 -33.57
CA GLU A 328 15.14 35.01 -32.79
C GLU A 328 15.71 33.60 -32.84
N GLU A 329 17.03 33.52 -32.71
CA GLU A 329 17.77 32.27 -32.59
C GLU A 329 17.60 31.66 -31.20
N GLY A 330 17.80 30.35 -31.10
CA GLY A 330 17.75 29.62 -29.84
C GLY A 330 16.73 28.48 -29.84
N THR A 331 16.54 27.88 -28.67
CA THR A 331 15.61 26.76 -28.50
C THR A 331 14.25 27.29 -28.09
N VAL A 332 13.21 26.93 -28.85
CA VAL A 332 11.82 27.26 -28.52
C VAL A 332 11.01 25.99 -28.25
N THR A 333 10.04 26.08 -27.35
CA THR A 333 9.09 25.01 -27.04
C THR A 333 7.76 25.28 -27.71
N ILE A 334 7.34 24.39 -28.60
CA ILE A 334 6.02 24.42 -29.22
C ILE A 334 5.10 23.53 -28.41
N THR A 335 3.97 24.07 -27.95
CA THR A 335 2.94 23.34 -27.22
C THR A 335 1.62 23.40 -27.98
N ALA A 336 0.91 22.28 -28.05
CA ALA A 336 -0.41 22.18 -28.64
C ALA A 336 -1.44 21.77 -27.57
N GLU A 337 -2.55 22.51 -27.52
CA GLU A 337 -3.64 22.32 -26.58
C GLU A 337 -4.98 22.29 -27.32
N LYS A 338 -5.86 21.37 -26.91
CA LYS A 338 -7.25 21.32 -27.38
C LYS A 338 -8.11 20.62 -26.34
N THR A 339 -9.29 21.18 -26.03
CA THR A 339 -10.24 20.55 -25.11
C THR A 339 -10.58 19.13 -25.56
N GLY A 340 -10.54 18.18 -24.63
CA GLY A 340 -10.76 16.76 -24.90
C GLY A 340 -9.53 15.99 -25.37
N TYR A 341 -8.36 16.64 -25.44
CA TYR A 341 -7.09 16.00 -25.79
C TYR A 341 -6.05 16.20 -24.68
N TYR A 342 -5.15 15.24 -24.56
CA TYR A 342 -3.92 15.42 -23.79
C TYR A 342 -2.96 16.32 -24.58
N ALA A 343 -2.40 17.33 -23.91
CA ALA A 343 -1.50 18.29 -24.56
C ALA A 343 -0.24 17.61 -25.11
N GLY A 344 0.31 18.18 -26.19
CA GLY A 344 1.54 17.71 -26.81
C GLY A 344 2.55 18.84 -26.88
N SER A 345 3.84 18.52 -26.79
CA SER A 345 4.90 19.51 -26.92
C SER A 345 6.12 18.97 -27.67
N MET A 346 6.84 19.85 -28.36
CA MET A 346 8.10 19.56 -29.03
C MET A 346 9.05 20.75 -28.87
N LYS A 347 10.33 20.48 -28.60
CA LYS A 347 11.39 21.51 -28.65
C LYS A 347 12.03 21.50 -30.03
N ILE A 348 12.30 22.69 -30.56
CA ILE A 348 13.02 22.87 -31.82
C ILE A 348 14.16 23.89 -31.62
N THR A 349 15.18 23.82 -32.45
CA THR A 349 16.30 24.75 -32.46
C THR A 349 16.20 25.69 -33.65
N VAL A 350 16.17 26.99 -33.40
CA VAL A 350 16.25 28.04 -34.42
C VAL A 350 17.72 28.44 -34.60
N LYS A 351 18.25 28.27 -35.80
CA LYS A 351 19.62 28.66 -36.18
C LYS A 351 19.62 29.99 -36.90
N ALA A 352 20.77 30.65 -36.94
CA ALA A 352 20.98 31.76 -37.87
C ALA A 352 20.57 31.33 -39.28
N GLY A 353 19.77 32.15 -39.96
CA GLY A 353 19.46 31.91 -41.37
C GLY A 353 20.73 32.04 -42.21
N ALA A 354 20.76 31.36 -43.36
CA ALA A 354 21.76 31.68 -44.37
C ALA A 354 21.72 33.20 -44.65
N GLU A 355 22.85 33.90 -44.51
CA GLU A 355 22.88 35.35 -44.74
C GLU A 355 22.26 35.66 -46.10
N GLU A 356 21.16 36.43 -46.11
CA GLU A 356 20.65 37.07 -47.32
C GLU A 356 21.71 38.10 -47.77
N GLY A 357 22.67 37.63 -48.57
CA GLY A 357 23.70 38.44 -49.17
C GLY A 357 25.10 38.15 -48.64
N VAL A 358 25.71 37.08 -49.17
CA VAL A 358 27.11 37.20 -49.61
C VAL A 358 27.05 37.63 -51.07
N PRO A 359 27.23 38.93 -51.40
CA PRO A 359 27.44 39.34 -52.78
C PRO A 359 28.81 38.79 -53.21
N GLY A 360 28.81 37.82 -54.12
CA GLY A 360 30.02 37.47 -54.86
C GLY A 360 30.36 35.99 -54.98
N PHE A 361 29.42 35.12 -55.36
CA PHE A 361 29.75 33.90 -56.11
C PHE A 361 28.60 33.52 -57.07
N GLU A 362 28.30 34.41 -58.01
CA GLU A 362 27.60 33.98 -59.23
C GLU A 362 28.62 33.24 -60.13
N PHE A 363 28.31 31.99 -60.45
CA PHE A 363 28.90 31.16 -61.52
C PHE A 363 30.40 30.79 -61.44
N VAL A 364 30.75 29.77 -60.66
CA VAL A 364 31.81 28.81 -61.07
C VAL A 364 31.37 27.39 -60.70
N GLY A 365 30.69 26.73 -61.64
CA GLY A 365 30.25 25.34 -61.47
C GLY A 365 29.60 24.71 -62.70
N ILE A 366 29.76 25.32 -63.89
CA ILE A 366 29.53 24.64 -65.16
C ILE A 366 30.90 24.52 -65.83
N ALA A 367 31.52 23.35 -65.68
CA ALA A 367 32.38 22.66 -66.65
C ALA A 367 33.35 21.70 -65.94
N ILE A 368 33.57 20.53 -66.56
CA ILE A 368 34.57 19.47 -66.27
C ILE A 368 34.09 18.44 -65.22
N ALA A 369 33.85 17.16 -65.51
CA ALA A 369 33.99 16.39 -66.75
C ALA A 369 33.13 15.12 -66.74
N ILE A 370 32.31 14.99 -67.79
CA ILE A 370 32.00 13.71 -68.42
C ILE A 370 33.29 13.25 -69.13
N THR A 371 34.19 12.56 -68.43
CA THR A 371 35.27 11.77 -69.03
C THR A 371 35.58 10.54 -68.20
N LEU A 372 34.63 9.61 -68.12
CA LEU A 372 34.88 8.24 -67.64
C LEU A 372 34.36 7.13 -68.55
N VAL A 373 34.00 7.43 -69.81
CA VAL A 373 33.49 6.40 -70.76
C VAL A 373 34.27 6.28 -72.07
N ALA A 374 35.27 7.13 -72.38
CA ALA A 374 35.89 7.13 -73.71
C ALA A 374 37.37 6.67 -73.81
N LEU A 375 38.03 6.17 -72.75
CA LEU A 375 39.48 5.87 -72.87
C LEU A 375 40.01 4.62 -72.15
N ILE A 376 39.23 3.54 -72.08
CA ILE A 376 39.78 2.17 -71.92
C ILE A 376 39.12 1.24 -72.95
N LEU A 377 39.18 1.64 -74.24
CA LEU A 377 38.88 0.80 -75.39
C LEU A 377 40.04 0.80 -76.41
N ARG A 378 41.29 0.93 -75.92
CA ARG A 378 42.47 0.81 -76.77
C ARG A 378 43.59 -0.02 -76.12
N ARG A 379 43.30 -1.29 -75.87
CA ARG A 379 44.30 -2.38 -75.82
C ARG A 379 43.70 -3.65 -76.42
N ARG A 380 43.58 -3.65 -77.75
CA ARG A 380 43.60 -4.84 -78.60
C ARG A 380 44.45 -4.53 -79.82
N ARG A 381 45.76 -4.74 -79.67
CA ARG A 381 46.64 -5.46 -80.58
C ARG A 381 47.97 -5.66 -79.89
#